data_AF-A0A800M576-F1
#
_entry.id   AF-A0A800M576-F1
#
_cell.length_a   1.000
_cell.length_b   1.000
_cell.length_c   1.000
_cell.angle_alpha   90.00
_cell.angle_beta   90.00
_cell.angle_gamma   90.00
#
_symmetry.space_group_name_H-M   'P 1'
#
loop_
_entity.id
_entity.type
_entity.pdbx_description
1 polymer ?
#
loop_
_entity_poly.entity_id
_entity_poly.type
_entity_poly.pdbx_seq_one_letter_code
_entity_poly.pdbx_strand_id
1 'polypeptide(L)'
;MSPYTSSPNAAMLREVRDAIVSHHGSREATPDPTALDDPRLLALLLYLYAPAAIDSETGFPLIPATTLALIEGKERQQRSKNYVARDFLVEYQERVDPSFRWRQHDLGARRPRSVREFQADPILLRLARQPVPSAGDLVCTMGGALRESRAIHLQALRDRVPAEHVVDRSVGRLLEYLNGLPSNRFTRAVGEHHEEATRLAASMLAAGDLEPAEFVAAAATMNAMVAQPVPVYAPSRRARTSRIFPRNPGLPTLRGEIAEVYRQGWGTYDLVSAQTAINAVDWGASVAIDFLERHVGEDGALWTAFYESIGFDHRNADEGERKRVKKQLKRATYSLQYGKAANTVRRELNGGLGFVGERRGNAFMANPLVADLIAARDRHAERVQADGGVVGGFGEWIPLEPGRRVASVMSERSQGVELSLLTPALELAIDADDRWQIVLWQHDGFDVAFRDRTRARGLDAAIRGAVNRECERQGYPTVLTSDLKAIPRERARRRAADRPMAASPHTTTRR
;
A
#
# COMPACT_ATOMS: atom_id res chain seq x y z
N MET A 1 -3.61 -40.91 10.35
CA MET A 1 -4.75 -40.40 9.57
C MET A 1 -5.34 -39.23 10.35
N SER A 2 -5.04 -37.99 9.93
CA SER A 2 -5.35 -36.78 10.68
C SER A 2 -6.65 -36.13 10.15
N PRO A 3 -7.68 -35.92 10.99
CA PRO A 3 -8.93 -35.30 10.56
C PRO A 3 -8.90 -33.80 10.85
N TYR A 4 -8.12 -33.03 10.08
CA TYR A 4 -8.19 -31.57 10.08
C TYR A 4 -7.89 -31.08 8.66
N THR A 5 -8.87 -31.19 7.77
CA THR A 5 -8.81 -30.66 6.39
C THR A 5 -10.12 -29.94 6.05
N SER A 6 -10.38 -28.85 6.77
CA SER A 6 -11.10 -27.72 6.20
C SER A 6 -10.74 -26.48 7.01
N SER A 7 -9.90 -25.62 6.42
CA SER A 7 -9.68 -24.27 6.91
C SER A 7 -11.04 -23.58 7.10
N PRO A 8 -11.28 -22.83 8.19
CA PRO A 8 -12.48 -22.01 8.38
C PRO A 8 -12.80 -21.13 7.15
N ASN A 9 -11.77 -20.77 6.37
CA ASN A 9 -11.91 -19.94 5.18
C ASN A 9 -12.44 -20.71 3.95
N ALA A 10 -12.29 -22.03 3.90
CA ALA A 10 -12.97 -22.87 2.91
C ALA A 10 -14.46 -23.04 3.23
N ALA A 11 -14.85 -23.00 4.50
CA ALA A 11 -16.26 -22.98 4.90
C ALA A 11 -16.93 -21.64 4.58
N MET A 12 -16.22 -20.52 4.73
CA MET A 12 -16.74 -19.19 4.38
C MET A 12 -16.73 -18.90 2.88
N LEU A 13 -15.73 -19.39 2.12
CA LEU A 13 -15.79 -19.38 0.66
C LEU A 13 -16.90 -20.28 0.14
N ARG A 14 -17.14 -21.41 0.82
CA ARG A 14 -18.38 -22.16 0.65
C ARG A 14 -19.58 -21.32 1.05
N GLU A 15 -19.62 -20.58 2.15
CA GLU A 15 -20.77 -19.71 2.47
C GLU A 15 -20.98 -18.56 1.47
N VAL A 16 -19.94 -17.94 0.91
CA VAL A 16 -20.08 -16.91 -0.14
C VAL A 16 -20.54 -17.56 -1.43
N ARG A 17 -19.93 -18.69 -1.81
CA ARG A 17 -20.36 -19.51 -2.96
C ARG A 17 -21.77 -20.04 -2.78
N ASP A 18 -22.13 -20.49 -1.59
CA ASP A 18 -23.40 -21.09 -1.19
C ASP A 18 -24.44 -20.00 -0.98
N ALA A 19 -24.07 -18.78 -0.59
CA ALA A 19 -24.94 -17.61 -0.59
C ALA A 19 -25.25 -17.20 -2.03
N ILE A 20 -24.24 -17.13 -2.90
CA ILE A 20 -24.41 -16.90 -4.35
C ILE A 20 -25.29 -18.02 -4.95
N VAL A 21 -24.97 -19.30 -4.70
CA VAL A 21 -25.70 -20.47 -5.22
C VAL A 21 -27.10 -20.62 -4.61
N SER A 22 -27.31 -20.29 -3.33
CA SER A 22 -28.62 -20.34 -2.65
C SER A 22 -29.51 -19.19 -3.08
N HIS A 23 -28.95 -17.99 -3.26
CA HIS A 23 -29.67 -16.83 -3.78
C HIS A 23 -30.13 -17.07 -5.23
N HIS A 24 -29.26 -17.66 -6.06
CA HIS A 24 -29.57 -17.94 -7.47
C HIS A 24 -30.25 -19.31 -7.73
N GLY A 25 -30.16 -20.27 -6.82
CA GLY A 25 -30.69 -21.64 -6.96
C GLY A 25 -32.21 -21.79 -6.76
N SER A 26 -32.90 -20.71 -6.39
CA SER A 26 -34.36 -20.70 -6.24
C SER A 26 -35.14 -20.47 -7.54
N ARG A 27 -34.46 -20.37 -8.70
CA ARG A 27 -35.06 -20.02 -10.00
C ARG A 27 -34.52 -20.87 -11.15
N GLU A 28 -35.33 -20.97 -12.22
CA GLU A 28 -35.29 -21.97 -13.32
C GLU A 28 -33.98 -22.11 -14.12
N ALA A 29 -32.93 -21.34 -13.84
CA ALA A 29 -31.62 -21.48 -14.46
C ALA A 29 -30.54 -21.57 -13.36
N THR A 30 -29.99 -22.77 -13.18
CA THR A 30 -28.91 -23.00 -12.22
C THR A 30 -27.61 -22.44 -12.78
N PRO A 31 -26.95 -21.47 -12.12
CA PRO A 31 -25.65 -20.96 -12.55
C PRO A 31 -24.62 -22.09 -12.67
N ASP A 32 -23.61 -21.93 -13.53
CA ASP A 32 -22.48 -22.86 -13.59
C ASP A 32 -21.72 -22.78 -12.26
N PRO A 33 -21.69 -23.86 -11.45
CA PRO A 33 -21.11 -23.84 -10.11
C PRO A 33 -19.57 -23.66 -10.12
N THR A 34 -18.95 -23.68 -11.30
CA THR A 34 -17.51 -23.45 -11.53
C THR A 34 -17.24 -22.10 -12.20
N ALA A 35 -18.26 -21.31 -12.53
CA ALA A 35 -18.08 -20.03 -13.23
C ALA A 35 -17.15 -19.05 -12.48
N LEU A 36 -17.18 -19.06 -11.15
CA LEU A 36 -16.33 -18.20 -10.32
C LEU A 36 -14.90 -18.73 -10.14
N ASP A 37 -14.59 -19.92 -10.65
CA ASP A 37 -13.21 -20.39 -10.80
C ASP A 37 -12.51 -19.63 -11.95
N ASP A 38 -13.27 -18.99 -12.85
CA ASP A 38 -12.72 -18.06 -13.84
C ASP A 38 -12.44 -16.69 -13.18
N PRO A 39 -11.17 -16.27 -13.08
CA PRO A 39 -10.81 -15.02 -12.42
C PRO A 39 -11.41 -13.78 -13.10
N ARG A 40 -11.72 -13.84 -14.40
CA ARG A 40 -12.33 -12.71 -15.13
C ARG A 40 -13.77 -12.49 -14.69
N LEU A 41 -14.54 -13.58 -14.56
CA LEU A 41 -15.94 -13.54 -14.14
C LEU A 41 -16.05 -13.13 -12.67
N LEU A 42 -15.17 -13.64 -11.80
CA LEU A 42 -15.05 -13.20 -10.41
C LEU A 42 -14.69 -11.71 -10.33
N ALA A 43 -13.73 -11.23 -11.13
CA ALA A 43 -13.36 -9.81 -11.16
C ALA A 43 -14.51 -8.91 -11.59
N LEU A 44 -15.33 -9.34 -12.57
CA LEU A 44 -16.54 -8.62 -12.95
C LEU A 44 -17.57 -8.60 -11.82
N LEU A 45 -17.85 -9.74 -11.16
CA LEU A 45 -18.75 -9.79 -10.01
C LEU A 45 -18.33 -8.79 -8.93
N LEU A 46 -17.04 -8.75 -8.60
CA LEU A 46 -16.49 -7.83 -7.60
C LEU A 46 -16.57 -6.36 -8.04
N TYR A 47 -16.34 -6.10 -9.32
CA TYR A 47 -16.56 -4.78 -9.88
C TYR A 47 -18.02 -4.34 -9.74
N LEU A 48 -18.98 -5.23 -9.90
CA LEU A 48 -20.41 -4.90 -9.73
C LEU A 48 -20.75 -4.60 -8.27
N TYR A 49 -20.10 -5.25 -7.31
CA TYR A 49 -20.26 -4.94 -5.87
C TYR A 49 -19.55 -3.66 -5.44
N ALA A 50 -18.38 -3.38 -6.01
CA ALA A 50 -17.56 -2.21 -5.70
C ALA A 50 -17.16 -1.47 -6.99
N PRO A 51 -18.13 -0.81 -7.66
CA PRO A 51 -17.86 -0.18 -8.94
C PRO A 51 -17.02 1.07 -8.76
N ALA A 52 -16.15 1.31 -9.74
CA ALA A 52 -15.36 2.54 -9.77
C ALA A 52 -16.22 3.79 -10.03
N ALA A 53 -17.40 3.64 -10.62
CA ALA A 53 -18.33 4.72 -10.89
C ALA A 53 -19.78 4.20 -10.88
N ILE A 54 -20.69 5.05 -10.44
CA ILE A 54 -22.13 4.82 -10.48
C ILE A 54 -22.80 5.87 -11.37
N ASP A 55 -23.88 5.46 -12.01
CA ASP A 55 -24.76 6.36 -12.75
C ASP A 55 -25.54 7.22 -11.75
N SER A 56 -25.39 8.54 -11.79
CA SER A 56 -26.09 9.43 -10.86
C SER A 56 -27.61 9.44 -11.03
N GLU A 57 -28.13 9.13 -12.23
CA GLU A 57 -29.58 9.09 -12.47
C GLU A 57 -30.19 7.82 -11.90
N THR A 58 -29.50 6.69 -12.11
CA THR A 58 -30.07 5.36 -11.83
C THR A 58 -29.54 4.71 -10.56
N GLY A 59 -28.42 5.22 -10.01
CA GLY A 59 -27.71 4.65 -8.88
C GLY A 59 -26.98 3.34 -9.20
N PHE A 60 -27.04 2.86 -10.44
CA PHE A 60 -26.47 1.58 -10.84
C PHE A 60 -24.98 1.67 -11.21
N PRO A 61 -24.22 0.57 -11.05
CA PRO A 61 -22.85 0.48 -11.53
C PRO A 61 -22.71 0.82 -13.01
N LEU A 62 -21.77 1.72 -13.33
CA LEU A 62 -21.32 1.94 -14.70
C LEU A 62 -20.30 0.86 -15.06
N ILE A 63 -20.35 0.33 -16.28
CA ILE A 63 -19.43 -0.71 -16.75
C ILE A 63 -18.73 -0.26 -18.04
N PRO A 64 -17.69 0.60 -17.95
CA PRO A 64 -16.97 1.06 -19.12
C PRO A 64 -16.33 -0.10 -19.91
N ALA A 65 -16.33 0.00 -21.24
CA ALA A 65 -15.65 -0.99 -22.10
C ALA A 65 -14.15 -1.10 -21.79
N THR A 66 -13.52 -0.02 -21.29
CA THR A 66 -12.13 -0.05 -20.82
C THR A 66 -11.94 -0.93 -19.58
N THR A 67 -12.90 -0.92 -18.67
CA THR A 67 -12.87 -1.76 -17.46
C THR A 67 -13.05 -3.22 -17.84
N LEU A 68 -14.02 -3.54 -18.70
CA LEU A 68 -14.25 -4.92 -19.13
C LEU A 68 -13.07 -5.47 -19.93
N ALA A 69 -12.50 -4.67 -20.83
CA ALA A 69 -11.30 -5.07 -21.57
C ALA A 69 -10.11 -5.33 -20.65
N LEU A 70 -9.97 -4.54 -19.56
CA LEU A 70 -8.94 -4.76 -18.56
C LEU A 70 -9.17 -6.05 -17.77
N ILE A 71 -10.42 -6.29 -17.34
CA ILE A 71 -10.81 -7.54 -16.64
C ILE A 71 -10.55 -8.77 -17.53
N GLU A 72 -10.75 -8.67 -18.84
CA GLU A 72 -10.52 -9.75 -19.79
C GLU A 72 -9.07 -9.86 -20.31
N GLY A 73 -8.16 -8.96 -19.95
CA GLY A 73 -6.82 -8.90 -20.54
C GLY A 73 -6.80 -8.59 -22.05
N LYS A 74 -7.81 -7.86 -22.54
CA LYS A 74 -8.05 -7.50 -23.95
C LYS A 74 -7.84 -6.00 -24.24
N GLU A 75 -7.03 -5.31 -23.46
CA GLU A 75 -6.81 -3.86 -23.56
C GLU A 75 -6.22 -3.44 -24.90
N ARG A 76 -5.40 -4.30 -25.53
CA ARG A 76 -4.88 -4.07 -26.89
C ARG A 76 -6.03 -3.94 -27.90
N GLN A 77 -7.02 -4.83 -27.80
CA GLN A 77 -8.21 -4.79 -28.66
C GLN A 77 -9.05 -3.54 -28.38
N GLN A 78 -9.14 -3.14 -27.10
CA GLN A 78 -9.85 -1.92 -26.74
C GLN A 78 -9.17 -0.66 -27.29
N ARG A 79 -7.83 -0.60 -27.25
CA ARG A 79 -7.05 0.50 -27.86
C ARG A 79 -7.21 0.53 -29.37
N SER A 80 -7.28 -0.62 -30.02
CA SER A 80 -7.51 -0.73 -31.46
C SER A 80 -8.99 -0.63 -31.87
N LYS A 81 -9.90 -0.34 -30.92
CA LYS A 81 -11.36 -0.26 -31.11
C LYS A 81 -12.03 -1.54 -31.62
N ASN A 82 -11.39 -2.69 -31.40
CA ASN A 82 -11.87 -4.01 -31.83
C ASN A 82 -12.49 -4.82 -30.68
N TYR A 83 -12.52 -4.28 -29.46
CA TYR A 83 -13.03 -4.98 -28.30
C TYR A 83 -14.56 -4.96 -28.25
N VAL A 84 -15.16 -6.15 -28.13
CA VAL A 84 -16.62 -6.34 -28.07
C VAL A 84 -17.00 -6.77 -26.66
N ALA A 85 -17.39 -5.81 -25.83
CA ALA A 85 -17.81 -6.03 -24.44
C ALA A 85 -19.07 -6.93 -24.31
N ARG A 86 -19.86 -7.07 -25.37
CA ARG A 86 -21.13 -7.81 -25.32
C ARG A 86 -20.90 -9.27 -24.99
N ASP A 87 -19.92 -9.91 -25.63
CA ASP A 87 -19.73 -11.36 -25.54
C ASP A 87 -19.37 -11.78 -24.11
N PHE A 88 -18.51 -11.00 -23.46
CA PHE A 88 -18.13 -11.24 -22.06
C PHE A 88 -19.28 -11.03 -21.08
N LEU A 89 -20.14 -10.04 -21.31
CA LEU A 89 -21.30 -9.81 -20.44
C LEU A 89 -22.40 -10.85 -20.65
N VAL A 90 -22.53 -11.38 -21.87
CA VAL A 90 -23.39 -12.53 -22.16
C VAL A 90 -22.83 -13.77 -21.46
N GLU A 91 -21.52 -14.03 -21.56
CA GLU A 91 -20.87 -15.13 -20.82
C GLU A 91 -21.12 -15.01 -19.31
N TYR A 92 -20.97 -13.82 -18.74
CA TYR A 92 -21.28 -13.58 -17.32
C TYR A 92 -22.76 -13.82 -16.99
N GLN A 93 -23.67 -13.34 -17.83
CA GLN A 93 -25.10 -13.56 -17.66
C GLN A 93 -25.46 -15.05 -17.70
N GLU A 94 -24.87 -15.80 -18.62
CA GLU A 94 -25.16 -17.23 -18.80
C GLU A 94 -24.56 -18.09 -17.67
N ARG A 95 -23.34 -17.76 -17.22
CA ARG A 95 -22.58 -18.62 -16.32
C ARG A 95 -22.70 -18.21 -14.84
N VAL A 96 -22.87 -16.92 -14.54
CA VAL A 96 -22.83 -16.39 -13.17
C VAL A 96 -24.20 -15.93 -12.69
N ASP A 97 -24.83 -14.99 -13.41
CA ASP A 97 -26.10 -14.39 -12.99
C ASP A 97 -27.08 -14.26 -14.18
N PRO A 98 -27.98 -15.24 -14.39
CA PRO A 98 -29.00 -15.18 -15.44
C PRO A 98 -29.95 -14.00 -15.35
N SER A 99 -30.03 -13.33 -14.18
CA SER A 99 -30.82 -12.11 -13.98
C SER A 99 -30.07 -10.83 -14.38
N PHE A 100 -28.75 -10.92 -14.59
CA PHE A 100 -27.92 -9.79 -14.97
C PHE A 100 -28.44 -9.17 -16.28
N ARG A 101 -28.80 -7.89 -16.23
CA ARG A 101 -29.16 -7.09 -17.40
C ARG A 101 -28.36 -5.82 -17.40
N TRP A 102 -27.95 -5.38 -18.58
CA TRP A 102 -27.23 -4.13 -18.76
C TRP A 102 -27.81 -3.33 -19.93
N ARG A 103 -27.66 -2.02 -19.88
CA ARG A 103 -27.91 -1.10 -20.99
C ARG A 103 -26.68 -1.11 -21.90
N GLN A 104 -26.87 -1.27 -23.21
CA GLN A 104 -25.79 -1.12 -24.18
C GLN A 104 -25.18 0.29 -24.13
N HIS A 105 -23.94 0.43 -24.58
CA HIS A 105 -23.32 1.73 -24.73
C HIS A 105 -24.06 2.52 -25.82
N ASP A 106 -24.51 3.73 -25.51
CA ASP A 106 -25.19 4.61 -26.47
C ASP A 106 -24.22 5.71 -26.90
N LEU A 107 -23.69 5.58 -28.12
CA LEU A 107 -22.76 6.55 -28.71
C LEU A 107 -23.43 7.91 -28.98
N GLY A 108 -24.71 7.92 -29.34
CA GLY A 108 -25.45 9.15 -29.69
C GLY A 108 -25.77 9.98 -28.45
N ALA A 109 -26.19 9.33 -27.38
CA ALA A 109 -26.43 9.98 -26.08
C ALA A 109 -25.17 10.12 -25.21
N ARG A 110 -24.01 9.63 -25.68
CA ARG A 110 -22.76 9.50 -24.90
C ARG A 110 -22.97 8.82 -23.54
N ARG A 111 -23.86 7.83 -23.47
CA ARG A 111 -24.17 7.11 -22.23
C ARG A 111 -23.31 5.86 -22.13
N PRO A 112 -22.49 5.72 -21.07
CA PRO A 112 -21.75 4.51 -20.83
C PRO A 112 -22.70 3.33 -20.58
N ARG A 113 -22.16 2.12 -20.71
CA ARG A 113 -22.87 0.91 -20.31
C ARG A 113 -23.20 1.00 -18.82
N SER A 114 -24.41 0.63 -18.44
CA SER A 114 -24.84 0.59 -17.03
C SER A 114 -25.61 -0.68 -16.74
N VAL A 115 -25.49 -1.16 -15.51
CA VAL A 115 -26.34 -2.25 -15.01
C VAL A 115 -27.80 -1.77 -14.98
N ARG A 116 -28.74 -2.62 -15.39
CA ARG A 116 -30.18 -2.39 -15.24
C ARG A 116 -30.77 -3.27 -14.16
N GLU A 117 -30.38 -4.54 -14.17
CA GLU A 117 -30.79 -5.53 -13.19
C GLU A 117 -29.55 -6.30 -12.77
N PHE A 118 -29.33 -6.34 -11.47
CA PHE A 118 -28.28 -7.13 -10.84
C PHE A 118 -28.82 -7.46 -9.44
N GLN A 119 -29.07 -8.75 -9.20
CA GLN A 119 -29.47 -9.20 -7.87
C GLN A 119 -28.23 -9.29 -7.00
N ALA A 120 -27.84 -8.15 -6.46
CA ALA A 120 -26.72 -8.09 -5.55
C ALA A 120 -27.09 -8.78 -4.24
N ASP A 121 -26.42 -9.89 -3.93
CA ASP A 121 -26.55 -10.57 -2.64
C ASP A 121 -26.46 -9.56 -1.47
N PRO A 122 -27.43 -9.54 -0.54
CA PRO A 122 -27.46 -8.58 0.57
C PRO A 122 -26.24 -8.62 1.50
N ILE A 123 -25.60 -9.79 1.67
CA ILE A 123 -24.37 -9.96 2.46
C ILE A 123 -23.21 -9.29 1.75
N LEU A 124 -23.06 -9.53 0.44
CA LEU A 124 -22.01 -8.89 -0.36
C LEU A 124 -22.24 -7.38 -0.52
N LEU A 125 -23.51 -6.93 -0.62
CA LEU A 125 -23.85 -5.50 -0.52
C LEU A 125 -23.49 -4.92 0.84
N ARG A 126 -23.72 -5.64 1.94
CA ARG A 126 -23.36 -5.20 3.29
C ARG A 126 -21.84 -5.11 3.47
N LEU A 127 -21.09 -6.02 2.87
CA LEU A 127 -19.63 -6.00 2.84
C LEU A 127 -19.10 -4.86 1.98
N ALA A 128 -19.71 -4.60 0.82
CA ALA A 128 -19.36 -3.49 -0.07
C ALA A 128 -19.79 -2.11 0.46
N ARG A 129 -20.80 -2.05 1.34
CA ARG A 129 -21.27 -0.84 2.03
C ARG A 129 -20.40 -0.42 3.21
N GLN A 130 -19.35 -1.17 3.57
CA GLN A 130 -18.34 -0.61 4.45
C GLN A 130 -17.74 0.60 3.72
N PRO A 131 -17.71 1.79 4.37
CA PRO A 131 -17.31 3.00 3.69
C PRO A 131 -15.86 2.87 3.26
N VAL A 132 -15.66 2.51 1.99
CA VAL A 132 -14.45 2.92 1.27
C VAL A 132 -14.44 4.44 1.46
N PRO A 133 -13.40 5.02 2.10
CA PRO A 133 -13.35 6.45 2.35
C PRO A 133 -13.62 7.12 1.01
N SER A 134 -14.80 7.77 0.94
CA SER A 134 -15.44 8.28 -0.26
C SER A 134 -14.49 8.29 -1.45
N ALA A 135 -14.59 7.29 -2.33
CA ALA A 135 -14.13 7.46 -3.71
C ALA A 135 -14.94 8.65 -4.22
N GLY A 136 -14.43 9.85 -3.95
CA GLY A 136 -15.25 11.05 -3.84
C GLY A 136 -16.03 11.18 -5.11
N ASP A 137 -17.36 11.12 -5.03
CA ASP A 137 -18.30 11.21 -6.14
C ASP A 137 -17.63 11.09 -7.51
N LEU A 138 -17.18 9.89 -7.88
CA LEU A 138 -16.92 9.55 -9.29
C LEU A 138 -18.27 9.42 -9.98
N VAL A 139 -19.06 10.49 -9.87
CA VAL A 139 -20.28 10.75 -10.60
C VAL A 139 -19.79 11.26 -11.93
N CYS A 140 -19.76 10.38 -12.93
CA CYS A 140 -19.70 10.83 -14.31
C CYS A 140 -21.00 11.59 -14.59
N THR A 141 -20.97 12.93 -14.50
CA THR A 141 -22.03 13.75 -15.07
C THR A 141 -22.04 13.55 -16.58
N MET A 142 -23.25 13.40 -17.12
CA MET A 142 -23.48 13.01 -18.52
C MET A 142 -22.63 13.82 -19.52
N GLY A 143 -21.99 13.12 -20.47
CA GLY A 143 -21.61 13.70 -21.77
C GLY A 143 -20.12 13.96 -22.03
N GLY A 144 -19.22 13.83 -21.05
CA GLY A 144 -17.77 13.96 -21.26
C GLY A 144 -17.11 12.63 -21.66
N ALA A 145 -16.10 12.67 -22.54
CA ALA A 145 -15.25 11.50 -22.74
C ALA A 145 -14.59 11.11 -21.39
N LEU A 146 -14.53 9.82 -21.04
CA LEU A 146 -13.94 9.31 -19.78
C LEU A 146 -12.57 9.93 -19.42
N ARG A 147 -11.81 10.42 -20.40
CA ARG A 147 -10.52 11.12 -20.17
C ARG A 147 -10.66 12.53 -19.62
N GLU A 148 -11.62 13.31 -20.10
CA GLU A 148 -11.88 14.68 -19.61
C GLU A 148 -12.39 14.62 -18.17
N SER A 149 -13.27 13.66 -17.87
CA SER A 149 -13.76 13.44 -16.51
C SER A 149 -12.66 13.07 -15.51
N ARG A 150 -11.66 12.26 -15.91
CA ARG A 150 -10.52 11.92 -15.03
C ARG A 150 -9.65 13.12 -14.69
N ALA A 151 -9.27 13.92 -15.69
CA ALA A 151 -8.44 15.10 -15.47
C ALA A 151 -9.16 16.14 -14.60
N ILE A 152 -10.45 16.38 -14.88
CA ILE A 152 -11.30 17.27 -14.09
C ILE A 152 -11.46 16.76 -12.66
N HIS A 153 -11.70 15.45 -12.47
CA HIS A 153 -11.84 14.85 -11.15
C HIS A 153 -10.53 14.92 -10.34
N LEU A 154 -9.39 14.60 -10.96
CA LEU A 154 -8.08 14.74 -10.32
C LEU A 154 -7.79 16.19 -9.93
N GLN A 155 -8.10 17.14 -10.80
CA GLN A 155 -7.94 18.56 -10.47
C GLN A 155 -8.86 18.96 -9.32
N ALA A 156 -10.13 18.55 -9.33
CA ALA A 156 -11.06 18.81 -8.23
C ALA A 156 -10.59 18.18 -6.90
N LEU A 157 -9.97 17.00 -6.93
CA LEU A 157 -9.38 16.40 -5.73
C LEU A 157 -8.17 17.21 -5.22
N ARG A 158 -7.33 17.71 -6.13
CA ARG A 158 -6.18 18.57 -5.81
C ARG A 158 -6.62 19.91 -5.23
N ASP A 159 -7.64 20.53 -5.83
CA ASP A 159 -8.20 21.82 -5.38
C ASP A 159 -8.86 21.71 -4.00
N ARG A 160 -9.29 20.50 -3.61
CA ARG A 160 -9.81 20.20 -2.27
C ARG A 160 -8.72 19.97 -1.22
N VAL A 161 -7.43 19.95 -1.58
CA VAL A 161 -6.33 19.87 -0.61
C VAL A 161 -6.15 21.26 -0.01
N PRO A 162 -6.51 21.47 1.27
CA PRO A 162 -6.51 22.80 1.82
C PRO A 162 -5.07 23.30 2.01
N ALA A 163 -4.72 24.37 1.30
CA ALA A 163 -3.41 25.02 1.38
C ALA A 163 -3.13 25.62 2.78
N GLU A 164 -4.19 26.03 3.49
CA GLU A 164 -4.13 26.68 4.81
C GLU A 164 -3.76 25.75 5.98
N HIS A 165 -3.59 24.45 5.72
CA HIS A 165 -3.36 23.41 6.74
C HIS A 165 -1.94 22.81 6.68
N VAL A 166 -1.00 23.52 6.06
CA VAL A 166 0.39 23.08 5.94
C VAL A 166 1.17 23.62 7.14
N VAL A 167 1.59 22.72 8.03
CA VAL A 167 2.32 23.05 9.27
C VAL A 167 3.73 23.55 8.99
N ASP A 168 4.36 23.05 7.92
CA ASP A 168 5.74 23.38 7.55
C ASP A 168 5.92 23.48 6.03
N ARG A 169 6.83 24.36 5.58
CA ARG A 169 7.11 24.59 4.16
C ARG A 169 7.54 23.32 3.43
N SER A 170 8.28 22.42 4.08
CA SER A 170 8.75 21.15 3.50
C SER A 170 7.59 20.20 3.23
N VAL A 171 6.58 20.17 4.11
CA VAL A 171 5.33 19.43 3.89
C VAL A 171 4.58 20.00 2.68
N GLY A 172 4.52 21.33 2.56
CA GLY A 172 3.93 22.00 1.39
C GLY A 172 4.61 21.59 0.09
N ARG A 173 5.95 21.65 0.06
CA ARG A 173 6.75 21.24 -1.11
C ARG A 173 6.57 19.76 -1.46
N LEU A 174 6.50 18.88 -0.46
CA LEU A 174 6.22 17.46 -0.68
C LEU A 174 4.84 17.25 -1.30
N LEU A 175 3.82 17.96 -0.80
CA LEU A 175 2.47 17.91 -1.34
C LEU A 175 2.41 18.44 -2.77
N GLU A 176 3.03 19.59 -3.04
CA GLU A 176 3.15 20.16 -4.38
C GLU A 176 3.83 19.18 -5.35
N TYR A 177 4.92 18.56 -4.91
CA TYR A 177 5.64 17.56 -5.71
C TYR A 177 4.76 16.34 -6.02
N LEU A 178 4.22 15.67 -4.99
CA LEU A 178 3.47 14.42 -5.15
C LEU A 178 2.16 14.64 -5.90
N ASN A 179 1.44 15.71 -5.56
CA ASN A 179 0.21 16.06 -6.25
C ASN A 179 0.48 16.61 -7.65
N GLY A 180 1.67 17.10 -7.96
CA GLY A 180 2.09 17.53 -9.30
C GLY A 180 2.52 16.40 -10.24
N LEU A 181 2.63 15.16 -9.76
CA LEU A 181 3.12 14.04 -10.55
C LEU A 181 2.25 13.75 -11.80
N PRO A 182 2.88 13.32 -12.90
CA PRO A 182 2.15 13.02 -14.12
C PRO A 182 1.56 11.59 -14.07
N SER A 183 0.39 11.39 -14.68
CA SER A 183 -0.42 10.18 -14.49
C SER A 183 0.06 8.94 -15.27
N ASN A 184 0.94 9.13 -16.24
CA ASN A 184 1.43 8.10 -17.17
C ASN A 184 2.12 6.93 -16.47
N ARG A 185 2.93 7.17 -15.43
CA ARG A 185 3.63 6.08 -14.72
C ARG A 185 2.66 5.20 -13.94
N PHE A 186 1.72 5.81 -13.23
CA PHE A 186 0.67 5.07 -12.53
C PHE A 186 -0.27 4.34 -13.49
N THR A 187 -0.70 5.01 -14.57
CA THR A 187 -1.55 4.41 -15.61
C THR A 187 -0.88 3.19 -16.23
N ARG A 188 0.43 3.27 -16.47
CA ARG A 188 1.23 2.16 -16.98
C ARG A 188 1.29 1.01 -15.98
N ALA A 189 1.61 1.28 -14.72
CA ALA A 189 1.65 0.25 -13.67
C ALA A 189 0.30 -0.47 -13.53
N VAL A 190 -0.81 0.27 -13.51
CA VAL A 190 -2.15 -0.32 -13.48
C VAL A 190 -2.39 -1.16 -14.74
N GLY A 191 -2.12 -0.62 -15.93
CA GLY A 191 -2.36 -1.35 -17.18
C GLY A 191 -1.45 -2.57 -17.41
N GLU A 192 -0.28 -2.64 -16.78
CA GLU A 192 0.64 -3.79 -16.90
C GLU A 192 0.35 -4.89 -15.86
N HIS A 193 -0.17 -4.53 -14.68
CA HIS A 193 -0.18 -5.42 -13.51
C HIS A 193 -1.56 -5.68 -12.87
N HIS A 194 -2.65 -5.07 -13.36
CA HIS A 194 -3.96 -5.21 -12.73
C HIS A 194 -4.53 -6.64 -12.75
N GLU A 195 -4.36 -7.37 -13.85
CA GLU A 195 -4.80 -8.77 -13.95
C GLU A 195 -4.03 -9.66 -12.96
N GLU A 196 -2.72 -9.46 -12.87
CA GLU A 196 -1.85 -10.18 -11.93
C GLU A 196 -2.25 -9.90 -10.48
N ALA A 197 -2.49 -8.64 -10.12
CA ALA A 197 -2.92 -8.24 -8.78
C ALA A 197 -4.29 -8.82 -8.41
N THR A 198 -5.22 -8.85 -9.36
CA THR A 198 -6.55 -9.45 -9.17
C THR A 198 -6.46 -10.96 -8.93
N ARG A 199 -5.63 -11.67 -9.70
CA ARG A 199 -5.39 -13.11 -9.50
C ARG A 199 -4.73 -13.38 -8.14
N LEU A 200 -3.75 -12.57 -7.75
CA LEU A 200 -3.12 -12.70 -6.43
C LEU A 200 -4.16 -12.51 -5.32
N ALA A 201 -4.97 -11.46 -5.37
CA ALA A 201 -6.01 -11.21 -4.37
C ALA A 201 -7.00 -12.39 -4.26
N ALA A 202 -7.43 -12.95 -5.39
CA ALA A 202 -8.30 -14.13 -5.43
C ALA A 202 -7.62 -15.37 -4.83
N SER A 203 -6.34 -15.60 -5.14
CA SER A 203 -5.57 -16.72 -4.55
C SER A 203 -5.37 -16.57 -3.04
N MET A 204 -5.15 -15.34 -2.55
CA MET A 204 -5.03 -15.06 -1.12
C MET A 204 -6.35 -15.32 -0.40
N LEU A 205 -7.47 -14.93 -1.00
CA LEU A 205 -8.80 -15.27 -0.49
C LEU A 205 -9.00 -16.79 -0.45
N ALA A 206 -8.68 -17.49 -1.54
CA ALA A 206 -8.78 -18.96 -1.65
C ALA A 206 -7.94 -19.70 -0.60
N ALA A 207 -6.73 -19.21 -0.34
CA ALA A 207 -5.83 -19.73 0.69
C ALA A 207 -6.28 -19.38 2.11
N GLY A 208 -7.18 -18.40 2.26
CA GLY A 208 -7.59 -17.86 3.55
C GLY A 208 -6.60 -16.85 4.15
N ASP A 209 -5.69 -16.30 3.34
CA ASP A 209 -4.74 -15.25 3.75
C ASP A 209 -5.37 -13.84 3.70
N LEU A 210 -6.56 -13.74 3.12
CA LEU A 210 -7.34 -12.50 2.95
C LEU A 210 -8.81 -12.79 3.31
N GLU A 211 -9.36 -12.03 4.24
CA GLU A 211 -10.77 -12.16 4.61
C GLU A 211 -11.67 -11.57 3.51
N PRO A 212 -12.93 -12.03 3.31
CA PRO A 212 -13.82 -11.53 2.26
C PRO A 212 -14.03 -10.02 2.31
N ALA A 213 -14.14 -9.44 3.51
CA ALA A 213 -14.26 -7.99 3.67
C ALA A 213 -13.00 -7.25 3.19
N GLU A 214 -11.81 -7.80 3.48
CA GLU A 214 -10.53 -7.24 3.03
C GLU A 214 -10.36 -7.40 1.52
N PHE A 215 -10.84 -8.51 0.96
CA PHE A 215 -10.85 -8.75 -0.48
C PHE A 215 -11.75 -7.76 -1.23
N VAL A 216 -12.97 -7.52 -0.74
CA VAL A 216 -13.88 -6.52 -1.30
C VAL A 216 -13.25 -5.12 -1.23
N ALA A 217 -12.63 -4.75 -0.10
CA ALA A 217 -11.93 -3.48 0.04
C ALA A 217 -10.72 -3.34 -0.91
N ALA A 218 -9.95 -4.42 -1.10
CA ALA A 218 -8.85 -4.46 -2.05
C ALA A 218 -9.35 -4.33 -3.50
N ALA A 219 -10.40 -5.05 -3.88
CA ALA A 219 -11.03 -4.96 -5.18
C ALA A 219 -11.57 -3.54 -5.45
N ALA A 220 -12.26 -2.94 -4.49
CA ALA A 220 -12.73 -1.55 -4.57
C ALA A 220 -11.58 -0.58 -4.83
N THR A 221 -10.46 -0.75 -4.10
CA THR A 221 -9.26 0.09 -4.26
C THR A 221 -8.61 -0.11 -5.63
N MET A 222 -8.48 -1.36 -6.09
CA MET A 222 -7.94 -1.67 -7.42
C MET A 222 -8.82 -1.09 -8.54
N ASN A 223 -10.14 -1.19 -8.41
CA ASN A 223 -11.08 -0.60 -9.37
C ASN A 223 -11.01 0.94 -9.38
N ALA A 224 -10.88 1.56 -8.20
CA ALA A 224 -10.65 2.99 -8.10
C ALA A 224 -9.35 3.41 -8.80
N MET A 225 -8.28 2.61 -8.73
CA MET A 225 -7.02 2.87 -9.45
C MET A 225 -7.19 2.80 -10.97
N VAL A 226 -8.09 1.97 -11.50
CA VAL A 226 -8.38 1.93 -12.95
C VAL A 226 -8.98 3.26 -13.43
N ALA A 227 -9.82 3.88 -12.60
CA ALA A 227 -10.42 5.18 -12.88
C ALA A 227 -9.42 6.32 -12.62
N GLN A 228 -8.79 6.32 -11.45
CA GLN A 228 -7.90 7.36 -10.97
C GLN A 228 -6.61 6.74 -10.39
N PRO A 229 -5.61 6.46 -11.25
CA PRO A 229 -4.41 5.71 -10.84
C PRO A 229 -3.44 6.54 -9.99
N VAL A 230 -3.54 7.88 -10.03
CA VAL A 230 -2.63 8.78 -9.29
C VAL A 230 -3.18 9.02 -7.88
N PRO A 231 -2.40 8.72 -6.82
CA PRO A 231 -2.74 9.09 -5.47
C PRO A 231 -2.74 10.61 -5.30
N VAL A 232 -3.71 11.12 -4.55
CA VAL A 232 -3.76 12.52 -4.10
C VAL A 232 -3.47 12.53 -2.62
N TYR A 233 -2.44 13.27 -2.23
CA TYR A 233 -2.01 13.41 -0.85
C TYR A 233 -2.54 14.70 -0.25
N ALA A 234 -2.77 14.68 1.07
CA ALA A 234 -3.07 15.87 1.84
C ALA A 234 -2.53 15.74 3.26
N PRO A 235 -2.42 16.86 4.01
CA PRO A 235 -2.08 16.81 5.42
C PRO A 235 -3.08 15.97 6.23
N SER A 236 -2.65 15.54 7.42
CA SER A 236 -3.57 14.98 8.41
C SER A 236 -4.78 15.91 8.64
N ARG A 237 -5.95 15.34 8.96
CA ARG A 237 -7.20 16.13 9.11
C ARG A 237 -7.10 17.29 10.11
N ARG A 238 -6.22 17.17 11.11
CA ARG A 238 -6.00 18.21 12.12
C ARG A 238 -4.79 19.09 11.84
N ALA A 239 -3.99 18.77 10.81
CA ALA A 239 -2.76 19.49 10.48
C ALA A 239 -1.85 19.72 11.71
N ARG A 240 -1.60 18.65 12.49
CA ARG A 240 -0.71 18.67 13.66
C ARG A 240 0.45 17.69 13.53
N THR A 241 0.77 17.34 12.30
CA THR A 241 1.84 16.41 11.99
C THR A 241 2.31 16.72 10.59
N SER A 242 3.61 16.58 10.39
CA SER A 242 4.28 16.61 9.10
C SER A 242 3.84 15.46 8.18
N ARG A 243 3.15 14.44 8.69
CA ARG A 243 2.67 13.32 7.90
C ARG A 243 1.52 13.70 6.97
N ILE A 244 1.70 13.30 5.72
CA ILE A 244 0.69 13.36 4.67
C ILE A 244 0.05 11.99 4.45
N PHE A 245 -1.19 11.99 3.98
CA PHE A 245 -1.98 10.78 3.79
C PHE A 245 -2.69 10.81 2.43
N PRO A 246 -2.86 9.65 1.78
CA PRO A 246 -3.70 9.54 0.59
C PRO A 246 -5.15 9.94 0.93
N ARG A 247 -5.80 10.71 0.05
CA ARG A 247 -7.19 11.15 0.17
C ARG A 247 -8.16 10.31 -0.63
N ASN A 248 -7.69 9.66 -1.67
CA ASN A 248 -8.44 8.70 -2.47
C ASN A 248 -7.90 7.29 -2.26
N PRO A 249 -8.75 6.25 -2.47
CA PRO A 249 -8.27 4.88 -2.61
C PRO A 249 -7.23 4.78 -3.72
N GLY A 250 -6.12 4.10 -3.46
CA GLY A 250 -5.06 3.91 -4.44
C GLY A 250 -3.95 2.99 -3.92
N LEU A 251 -2.79 3.01 -4.61
CA LEU A 251 -1.63 2.20 -4.22
C LEU A 251 -1.22 2.36 -2.74
N PRO A 252 -1.18 3.56 -2.15
CA PRO A 252 -0.79 3.71 -0.74
C PRO A 252 -1.78 3.08 0.26
N THR A 253 -3.03 2.86 -0.14
CA THR A 253 -4.08 2.28 0.74
C THR A 253 -4.34 0.81 0.44
N LEU A 254 -3.70 0.26 -0.61
CA LEU A 254 -3.87 -1.12 -1.00
C LEU A 254 -3.04 -2.03 -0.08
N ARG A 255 -3.54 -3.25 0.18
CA ARG A 255 -2.82 -4.25 0.98
C ARG A 255 -1.43 -4.50 0.38
N GLY A 256 -0.41 -4.53 1.24
CA GLY A 256 1.00 -4.50 0.85
C GLY A 256 1.36 -5.54 -0.22
N GLU A 257 0.98 -6.79 -0.02
CA GLU A 257 1.26 -7.89 -0.96
C GLU A 257 0.67 -7.66 -2.36
N ILE A 258 -0.55 -7.10 -2.43
CA ILE A 258 -1.21 -6.76 -3.69
C ILE A 258 -0.58 -5.49 -4.28
N ALA A 259 -0.22 -4.52 -3.45
CA ALA A 259 0.45 -3.30 -3.87
C ALA A 259 1.85 -3.56 -4.44
N GLU A 260 2.58 -4.57 -3.97
CA GLU A 260 3.88 -4.97 -4.53
C GLU A 260 3.78 -5.35 -6.02
N VAL A 261 2.67 -5.98 -6.43
CA VAL A 261 2.45 -6.37 -7.82
C VAL A 261 2.45 -5.15 -8.76
N TYR A 262 1.88 -4.03 -8.32
CA TYR A 262 1.89 -2.78 -9.10
C TYR A 262 3.22 -2.01 -9.01
N ARG A 263 4.03 -2.27 -7.98
CA ARG A 263 5.31 -1.61 -7.73
C ARG A 263 6.49 -2.28 -8.45
N GLN A 264 6.20 -3.25 -9.32
CA GLN A 264 7.21 -3.97 -10.08
C GLN A 264 8.14 -3.04 -10.89
N GLY A 265 9.43 -3.10 -10.54
CA GLY A 265 10.50 -2.33 -11.16
C GLY A 265 10.56 -0.87 -10.70
N TRP A 266 9.89 -0.54 -9.61
CA TRP A 266 10.19 0.61 -8.78
C TRP A 266 11.25 0.22 -7.73
N GLY A 267 11.93 1.20 -7.15
CA GLY A 267 12.81 1.01 -6.01
C GLY A 267 12.13 1.51 -4.74
N THR A 268 12.11 0.69 -3.69
CA THR A 268 11.55 1.06 -2.39
C THR A 268 12.67 1.52 -1.48
N TYR A 269 12.48 2.65 -0.80
CA TYR A 269 13.44 3.24 0.13
C TYR A 269 12.82 3.36 1.50
N ASP A 270 13.54 2.97 2.55
CA ASP A 270 13.03 3.01 3.93
C ASP A 270 14.17 3.28 4.93
N LEU A 271 13.90 4.12 5.93
CA LEU A 271 14.84 4.40 7.00
C LEU A 271 14.84 3.27 8.04
N VAL A 272 16.01 2.71 8.33
CA VAL A 272 16.14 1.60 9.28
C VAL A 272 15.85 2.08 10.70
N SER A 273 14.76 1.56 11.29
CA SER A 273 14.36 1.84 12.68
C SER A 273 14.24 3.34 13.01
N ALA A 274 13.86 4.17 12.03
CA ALA A 274 13.91 5.64 12.09
C ALA A 274 13.35 6.21 13.39
N GLN A 275 12.09 5.89 13.72
CA GLN A 275 11.43 6.44 14.90
C GLN A 275 12.11 6.03 16.21
N THR A 276 12.63 4.80 16.29
CA THR A 276 13.36 4.35 17.47
C THR A 276 14.67 5.11 17.61
N ALA A 277 15.39 5.35 16.51
CA ALA A 277 16.61 6.15 16.51
C ALA A 277 16.36 7.62 16.89
N ILE A 278 15.33 8.24 16.30
CA ILE A 278 14.92 9.60 16.61
C ILE A 278 14.56 9.74 18.09
N ASN A 279 13.69 8.85 18.58
CA ASN A 279 13.26 8.86 19.96
C ASN A 279 14.42 8.59 20.94
N ALA A 280 15.31 7.65 20.62
CA ALA A 280 16.46 7.36 21.48
C ALA A 280 17.36 8.59 21.66
N VAL A 281 17.69 9.28 20.57
CA VAL A 281 18.50 10.50 20.60
C VAL A 281 17.78 11.64 21.30
N ASP A 282 16.55 11.95 20.90
CA ASP A 282 15.77 13.06 21.47
C ASP A 282 15.52 12.87 22.97
N TRP A 283 15.33 11.64 23.43
CA TRP A 283 15.04 11.35 24.83
C TRP A 283 16.31 11.16 25.67
N GLY A 284 17.47 10.94 25.04
CA GLY A 284 18.72 10.60 25.72
C GLY A 284 18.71 9.18 26.30
N ALA A 285 18.28 8.21 25.50
CA ALA A 285 18.30 6.77 25.82
C ALA A 285 19.66 6.18 25.42
N SER A 286 20.68 6.36 26.26
CA SER A 286 22.08 6.02 25.93
C SER A 286 22.28 4.56 25.52
N VAL A 287 21.61 3.60 26.19
CA VAL A 287 21.76 2.18 25.86
C VAL A 287 21.15 1.87 24.50
N ALA A 288 20.02 2.50 24.19
CA ALA A 288 19.41 2.39 22.87
C ALA A 288 20.24 3.06 21.77
N ILE A 289 20.82 4.24 22.03
CA ILE A 289 21.74 4.93 21.11
C ILE A 289 22.95 4.05 20.81
N ASP A 290 23.68 3.58 21.84
CA ASP A 290 24.87 2.73 21.69
C ASP A 290 24.57 1.43 20.92
N PHE A 291 23.36 0.88 21.10
CA PHE A 291 22.92 -0.29 20.36
C PHE A 291 22.69 0.04 18.88
N LEU A 292 21.98 1.13 18.59
CA LEU A 292 21.65 1.53 17.23
C LEU A 292 22.90 1.94 16.44
N GLU A 293 23.84 2.67 17.07
CA GLU A 293 25.13 3.05 16.48
C GLU A 293 25.97 1.84 16.06
N ARG A 294 25.98 0.79 16.87
CA ARG A 294 26.71 -0.46 16.55
C ARG A 294 26.09 -1.26 15.41
N HIS A 295 24.80 -1.08 15.14
CA HIS A 295 24.05 -1.83 14.14
C HIS A 295 23.43 -0.92 13.07
N VAL A 296 24.04 0.25 12.80
CA VAL A 296 23.51 1.19 11.81
C VAL A 296 23.45 0.53 10.44
N GLY A 297 22.25 0.49 9.86
CA GLY A 297 22.01 -0.11 8.55
C GLY A 297 21.79 -1.62 8.55
N GLU A 298 21.91 -2.28 9.70
CA GLU A 298 21.54 -3.69 9.85
C GLU A 298 20.02 -3.81 10.03
N ASP A 299 19.30 -3.98 8.92
CA ASP A 299 17.87 -4.29 8.99
C ASP A 299 17.66 -5.58 9.78
N GLY A 300 16.71 -5.55 10.71
CA GLY A 300 16.42 -6.69 11.57
C GLY A 300 17.11 -6.68 12.94
N ALA A 301 18.23 -5.98 13.13
CA ALA A 301 19.03 -6.08 14.37
C ALA A 301 18.20 -5.81 15.65
N LEU A 302 17.37 -4.76 15.62
CA LEU A 302 16.44 -4.44 16.72
C LEU A 302 15.45 -5.59 17.00
N TRP A 303 14.90 -6.19 15.94
CA TRP A 303 13.95 -7.29 16.06
C TRP A 303 14.61 -8.57 16.54
N THR A 304 15.83 -8.85 16.10
CA THR A 304 16.67 -9.96 16.57
C THR A 304 16.90 -9.86 18.08
N ALA A 305 17.31 -8.69 18.57
CA ALA A 305 17.48 -8.46 20.01
C ALA A 305 16.18 -8.70 20.81
N PHE A 306 15.02 -8.34 20.25
CA PHE A 306 13.74 -8.62 20.88
C PHE A 306 13.39 -10.11 20.87
N TYR A 307 13.60 -10.82 19.75
CA TYR A 307 13.39 -12.27 19.68
C TYR A 307 14.23 -13.02 20.71
N GLU A 308 15.52 -12.67 20.81
CA GLU A 308 16.44 -13.25 21.77
C GLU A 308 15.98 -12.99 23.21
N SER A 309 15.56 -11.76 23.51
CA SER A 309 15.08 -11.43 24.86
C SER A 309 13.83 -12.19 25.28
N ILE A 310 12.94 -12.52 24.33
CA ILE A 310 11.76 -13.33 24.63
C ILE A 310 12.03 -14.83 24.48
N GLY A 311 13.24 -15.26 24.14
CA GLY A 311 13.59 -16.67 23.91
C GLY A 311 12.84 -17.29 22.72
N PHE A 312 12.61 -16.53 21.66
CA PHE A 312 12.01 -17.01 20.41
C PHE A 312 13.10 -17.40 19.40
N ASP A 313 13.08 -18.66 18.97
CA ASP A 313 14.02 -19.19 17.97
C ASP A 313 13.62 -18.77 16.55
N HIS A 314 13.86 -17.50 16.25
CA HIS A 314 13.54 -16.90 14.95
C HIS A 314 14.32 -17.53 13.78
N ARG A 315 15.43 -18.22 14.04
CA ARG A 315 16.26 -18.86 13.00
C ARG A 315 15.60 -20.11 12.45
N ASN A 316 14.93 -20.88 13.31
CA ASN A 316 14.25 -22.12 12.94
C ASN A 316 12.74 -21.97 12.74
N ALA A 317 12.14 -20.87 13.19
CA ALA A 317 10.72 -20.59 12.96
C ALA A 317 10.38 -20.47 11.47
N ASP A 318 9.14 -20.79 11.09
CA ASP A 318 8.67 -20.51 9.73
C ASP A 318 8.42 -19.00 9.53
N GLU A 319 8.23 -18.59 8.28
CA GLU A 319 8.04 -17.18 7.95
C GLU A 319 6.76 -16.58 8.52
N GLY A 320 5.66 -17.36 8.55
CA GLY A 320 4.38 -16.95 9.11
C GLY A 320 4.48 -16.71 10.61
N GLU A 321 5.14 -17.61 11.33
CA GLU A 321 5.40 -17.47 12.77
C GLU A 321 6.27 -16.25 13.05
N ARG A 322 7.40 -16.08 12.34
CA ARG A 322 8.25 -14.89 12.46
C ARG A 322 7.46 -13.60 12.24
N LYS A 323 6.65 -13.52 11.18
CA LYS A 323 5.80 -12.35 10.88
C LYS A 323 4.81 -12.08 12.01
N ARG A 324 4.18 -13.12 12.55
CA ARG A 324 3.23 -13.00 13.66
C ARG A 324 3.89 -12.46 14.93
N VAL A 325 5.06 -12.98 15.30
CA VAL A 325 5.82 -12.50 16.46
C VAL A 325 6.31 -11.07 16.25
N LYS A 326 6.90 -10.77 15.08
CA LYS A 326 7.34 -9.42 14.70
C LYS A 326 6.21 -8.40 14.83
N LYS A 327 4.99 -8.76 14.36
CA LYS A 327 3.80 -7.90 14.45
C LYS A 327 3.46 -7.53 15.90
N GLN A 328 3.52 -8.48 16.83
CA GLN A 328 3.25 -8.23 18.24
C GLN A 328 4.34 -7.36 18.89
N LEU A 329 5.61 -7.67 18.63
CA LEU A 329 6.75 -6.88 19.13
C LEU A 329 6.72 -5.44 18.59
N LYS A 330 6.51 -5.28 17.28
CA LYS A 330 6.37 -3.96 16.61
C LYS A 330 5.26 -3.15 17.28
N ARG A 331 4.08 -3.74 17.48
CA ARG A 331 2.96 -3.09 18.16
C ARG A 331 3.32 -2.68 19.60
N ALA A 332 4.01 -3.54 20.35
CA ALA A 332 4.42 -3.25 21.71
C ALA A 332 5.43 -2.10 21.78
N THR A 333 6.49 -2.14 20.98
CA THR A 333 7.53 -1.10 20.91
C THR A 333 6.94 0.27 20.61
N TYR A 334 6.13 0.40 19.55
CA TYR A 334 5.54 1.69 19.21
C TYR A 334 4.49 2.15 20.22
N SER A 335 3.71 1.22 20.80
CA SER A 335 2.76 1.60 21.85
C SER A 335 3.47 2.22 23.05
N LEU A 336 4.62 1.68 23.46
CA LEU A 336 5.44 2.26 24.52
C LEU A 336 5.97 3.63 24.12
N GLN A 337 6.54 3.77 22.92
CA GLN A 337 7.06 5.05 22.44
C GLN A 337 5.98 6.15 22.44
N TYR A 338 4.74 5.80 22.07
CA TYR A 338 3.61 6.74 22.03
C TYR A 338 2.81 6.83 23.35
N GLY A 339 3.44 6.51 24.48
CA GLY A 339 2.93 6.83 25.81
C GLY A 339 1.93 5.84 26.40
N LYS A 340 1.80 4.63 25.83
CA LYS A 340 1.01 3.58 26.48
C LYS A 340 1.73 3.09 27.74
N ALA A 341 0.97 2.82 28.80
CA ALA A 341 1.52 2.34 30.06
C ALA A 341 2.17 0.95 29.89
N ALA A 342 3.37 0.77 30.48
CA ALA A 342 4.17 -0.45 30.35
C ALA A 342 3.40 -1.70 30.80
N ASN A 343 2.65 -1.62 31.91
CA ASN A 343 1.82 -2.73 32.39
C ASN A 343 0.74 -3.15 31.39
N THR A 344 0.14 -2.20 30.67
CA THR A 344 -0.87 -2.50 29.64
C THR A 344 -0.23 -3.20 28.45
N VAL A 345 0.89 -2.68 27.95
CA VAL A 345 1.63 -3.29 26.85
C VAL A 345 2.10 -4.69 27.21
N ARG A 346 2.63 -4.88 28.44
CA ARG A 346 3.07 -6.19 28.96
C ARG A 346 1.94 -7.22 28.93
N ARG A 347 0.74 -6.84 29.40
CA ARG A 347 -0.43 -7.72 29.40
C ARG A 347 -0.88 -8.06 27.99
N GLU A 348 -0.94 -7.08 27.10
CA GLU A 348 -1.30 -7.31 25.69
C GLU A 348 -0.29 -8.22 25.00
N LEU A 349 1.00 -8.03 25.27
CA LEU A 349 2.06 -8.84 24.68
C LEU A 349 2.05 -10.27 25.23
N ASN A 350 1.78 -10.47 26.53
CA ASN A 350 1.57 -11.80 27.10
C ASN A 350 0.40 -12.54 26.45
N GLY A 351 -0.72 -11.85 26.19
CA GLY A 351 -1.84 -12.44 25.47
C GLY A 351 -1.52 -12.71 24.00
N GLY A 352 -0.88 -11.73 23.33
CA GLY A 352 -0.54 -11.81 21.91
C GLY A 352 0.52 -12.84 21.56
N LEU A 353 1.43 -13.14 22.49
CA LEU A 353 2.52 -14.13 22.35
C LEU A 353 2.28 -15.42 23.14
N GLY A 354 1.07 -15.66 23.65
CA GLY A 354 0.78 -16.88 24.41
C GLY A 354 1.10 -18.18 23.67
N PHE A 355 1.07 -18.15 22.32
CA PHE A 355 1.45 -19.27 21.45
C PHE A 355 2.96 -19.57 21.44
N VAL A 356 3.81 -18.60 21.79
CA VAL A 356 5.28 -18.78 21.95
C VAL A 356 5.64 -19.18 23.38
N GLY A 357 4.73 -18.94 24.33
CA GLY A 357 4.88 -19.29 25.74
C GLY A 357 4.29 -18.23 26.67
N GLU A 358 4.16 -18.59 27.94
CA GLU A 358 3.65 -17.67 28.95
C GLU A 358 4.67 -16.57 29.29
N ARG A 359 4.16 -15.42 29.74
CA ARG A 359 4.97 -14.33 30.34
C ARG A 359 6.06 -13.74 29.43
N ARG A 360 6.02 -13.96 28.11
CA ARG A 360 6.98 -13.40 27.14
C ARG A 360 7.04 -11.87 27.15
N GLY A 361 5.92 -11.22 27.48
CA GLY A 361 5.87 -9.77 27.71
C GLY A 361 6.70 -9.31 28.90
N ASN A 362 6.93 -10.13 29.93
CA ASN A 362 7.83 -9.78 31.02
C ASN A 362 9.29 -9.75 30.55
N ALA A 363 9.68 -10.75 29.75
CA ALA A 363 11.02 -10.84 29.20
C ALA A 363 11.31 -9.69 28.22
N PHE A 364 10.33 -9.31 27.39
CA PHE A 364 10.40 -8.12 26.55
C PHE A 364 10.60 -6.83 27.36
N MET A 365 9.88 -6.65 28.47
CA MET A 365 10.03 -5.46 29.32
C MET A 365 11.35 -5.43 30.09
N ALA A 366 11.95 -6.60 30.34
CA ALA A 366 13.26 -6.74 30.95
C ALA A 366 14.42 -6.53 29.96
N ASN A 367 14.13 -6.41 28.65
CA ASN A 367 15.16 -6.10 27.66
C ASN A 367 15.79 -4.72 27.97
N PRO A 368 17.12 -4.61 28.08
CA PRO A 368 17.79 -3.35 28.42
C PRO A 368 17.43 -2.18 27.49
N LEU A 369 17.23 -2.45 26.20
CA LEU A 369 16.83 -1.43 25.22
C LEU A 369 15.44 -0.88 25.53
N VAL A 370 14.50 -1.77 25.90
CA VAL A 370 13.11 -1.39 26.21
C VAL A 370 13.06 -0.62 27.53
N ALA A 371 13.77 -1.10 28.55
CA ALA A 371 13.83 -0.45 29.85
C ALA A 371 14.43 0.97 29.75
N ASP A 372 15.54 1.12 29.00
CA ASP A 372 16.19 2.41 28.78
C ASP A 372 15.28 3.39 28.02
N LEU A 373 14.64 2.93 26.93
CA LEU A 373 13.69 3.74 26.16
C LEU A 373 12.51 4.24 27.01
N ILE A 374 11.95 3.39 27.89
CA ILE A 374 10.84 3.78 28.77
C ILE A 374 11.31 4.86 29.76
N ALA A 375 12.46 4.64 30.42
CA ALA A 375 12.98 5.58 31.39
C ALA A 375 13.34 6.93 30.75
N ALA A 376 13.96 6.91 29.56
CA ALA A 376 14.28 8.12 28.81
C ALA A 376 13.03 8.87 28.33
N ARG A 377 12.01 8.14 27.83
CA ARG A 377 10.72 8.71 27.45
C ARG A 377 10.09 9.49 28.60
N ASP A 378 10.05 8.89 29.79
CA ASP A 378 9.38 9.50 30.95
C ASP A 378 10.10 10.78 31.38
N ARG A 379 11.44 10.76 31.46
CA ARG A 379 12.26 11.97 31.70
C ARG A 379 12.03 13.03 30.63
N HIS A 380 12.00 12.65 29.35
CA HIS A 380 11.78 13.61 28.26
C HIS A 380 10.36 14.19 28.29
N ALA A 381 9.34 13.40 28.63
CA ALA A 381 7.97 13.87 28.79
C ALA A 381 7.84 14.90 29.91
N GLU A 382 8.51 14.67 31.05
CA GLU A 382 8.59 15.63 32.16
C GLU A 382 9.21 16.96 31.70
N ARG A 383 10.30 16.91 30.92
CA ARG A 383 10.93 18.12 30.34
C ARG A 383 9.99 18.86 29.40
N VAL A 384 9.36 18.17 28.44
CA VAL A 384 8.40 18.78 27.52
C VAL A 384 7.24 19.43 28.27
N GLN A 385 6.79 18.82 29.37
CA GLN A 385 5.75 19.40 30.21
C GLN A 385 6.22 20.63 30.98
N ALA A 386 7.45 20.63 31.50
CA ALA A 386 8.05 21.77 32.19
C ALA A 386 8.32 22.95 31.24
N ASP A 387 8.78 22.66 30.02
CA ASP A 387 9.10 23.65 28.99
C ASP A 387 7.84 24.17 28.26
N GLY A 388 6.69 23.52 28.45
CA GLY A 388 5.43 23.87 27.80
C GLY A 388 5.37 23.54 26.31
N GLY A 389 6.25 22.66 25.82
CA GLY A 389 6.37 22.31 24.42
C GLY A 389 7.74 21.72 24.06
N VAL A 390 8.02 21.61 22.77
CA VAL A 390 9.31 21.15 22.27
C VAL A 390 9.61 21.79 20.92
N VAL A 391 10.88 21.97 20.58
CA VAL A 391 11.28 22.33 19.20
C VAL A 391 10.92 21.16 18.27
N GLY A 392 10.48 21.43 17.04
CA GLY A 392 10.12 20.44 16.03
C GLY A 392 11.29 20.02 15.16
N GLY A 393 10.99 19.28 14.09
CA GLY A 393 12.01 18.74 13.19
C GLY A 393 12.62 19.75 12.22
N PHE A 394 11.97 20.90 12.05
CA PHE A 394 12.40 22.00 11.18
C PHE A 394 12.78 23.25 11.99
N GLY A 395 12.90 23.14 13.31
CA GLY A 395 13.26 24.23 14.22
C GLY A 395 12.08 25.07 14.72
N GLU A 396 10.86 24.75 14.32
CA GLU A 396 9.63 25.36 14.80
C GLU A 396 9.36 25.03 16.27
N TRP A 397 8.60 25.85 17.01
CA TRP A 397 8.16 25.48 18.36
C TRP A 397 6.81 24.76 18.31
N ILE A 398 6.72 23.58 18.92
CA ILE A 398 5.49 22.80 19.07
C ILE A 398 4.95 22.97 20.50
N PRO A 399 3.90 23.79 20.70
CA PRO A 399 3.39 24.05 22.04
C PRO A 399 2.58 22.87 22.61
N LEU A 400 2.67 22.70 23.94
CA LEU A 400 1.80 21.86 24.74
C LEU A 400 0.57 22.67 25.18
N GLU A 401 -0.43 22.74 24.30
CA GLU A 401 -1.70 23.43 24.57
C GLU A 401 -2.52 22.75 25.70
N PRO A 402 -3.39 23.51 26.41
CA PRO A 402 -4.32 22.92 27.38
C PRO A 402 -5.15 21.78 26.78
N GLY A 403 -5.17 20.63 27.47
CA GLY A 403 -5.89 19.42 27.04
C GLY A 403 -5.16 18.58 25.99
N ARG A 404 -4.02 19.04 25.47
CA ARG A 404 -3.15 18.26 24.60
C ARG A 404 -2.28 17.30 25.43
N ARG A 405 -2.14 16.06 24.97
CA ARG A 405 -1.28 15.06 25.62
C ARG A 405 0.18 15.30 25.22
N VAL A 406 1.09 15.26 26.19
CA VAL A 406 2.56 15.34 25.97
C VAL A 406 3.04 14.33 24.93
N ALA A 407 2.55 13.09 24.99
CA ALA A 407 2.87 12.05 23.99
C ALA A 407 2.50 12.46 22.55
N SER A 408 1.47 13.28 22.35
CA SER A 408 1.11 13.80 21.03
C SER A 408 2.02 14.92 20.55
N VAL A 409 2.64 15.69 21.45
CA VAL A 409 3.66 16.69 21.11
C VAL A 409 4.97 15.99 20.72
N MET A 410 5.42 15.03 21.54
CA MET A 410 6.61 14.22 21.25
C MET A 410 6.47 13.44 19.93
N SER A 411 5.28 12.90 19.66
CA SER A 411 4.99 12.20 18.40
C SER A 411 5.07 13.12 17.19
N GLU A 412 4.55 14.35 17.28
CA GLU A 412 4.64 15.35 16.21
C GLU A 412 6.10 15.71 15.93
N ARG A 413 6.90 15.94 16.97
CA ARG A 413 8.35 16.19 16.83
C ARG A 413 9.05 15.04 16.09
N SER A 414 8.85 13.80 16.55
CA SER A 414 9.49 12.62 15.96
C SER A 414 9.16 12.48 14.47
N GLN A 415 7.90 12.76 14.09
CA GLN A 415 7.44 12.75 12.70
C GLN A 415 8.02 13.92 11.88
N GLY A 416 8.21 15.09 12.49
CA GLY A 416 8.89 16.23 11.86
C GLY A 416 10.33 15.88 11.50
N VAL A 417 11.07 15.29 12.44
CA VAL A 417 12.44 14.82 12.20
C VAL A 417 12.48 13.73 11.13
N GLU A 418 11.57 12.76 11.17
CA GLU A 418 11.46 11.71 10.14
C GLU A 418 11.35 12.32 8.72
N LEU A 419 10.53 13.36 8.54
CA LEU A 419 10.43 14.06 7.26
C LEU A 419 11.69 14.88 6.94
N SER A 420 12.30 15.55 7.93
CA SER A 420 13.50 16.37 7.70
C SER A 420 14.66 15.51 7.19
N LEU A 421 14.83 14.30 7.75
CA LEU A 421 15.83 13.33 7.30
C LEU A 421 15.65 12.90 5.85
N LEU A 422 14.40 12.79 5.37
CA LEU A 422 14.09 12.37 4.00
C LEU A 422 14.05 13.52 2.99
N THR A 423 14.05 14.78 3.44
CA THR A 423 13.98 15.97 2.58
C THR A 423 15.06 16.01 1.49
N PRO A 424 16.32 15.61 1.74
CA PRO A 424 17.33 15.55 0.68
C PRO A 424 16.94 14.69 -0.53
N ALA A 425 16.18 13.60 -0.33
CA ALA A 425 15.69 12.80 -1.45
C ALA A 425 14.64 13.55 -2.27
N LEU A 426 13.77 14.32 -1.62
CA LEU A 426 12.78 15.18 -2.29
C LEU A 426 13.48 16.26 -3.13
N GLU A 427 14.51 16.93 -2.60
CA GLU A 427 15.28 17.93 -3.36
C GLU A 427 15.90 17.33 -4.62
N LEU A 428 16.56 16.17 -4.48
CA LEU A 428 17.13 15.47 -5.62
C LEU A 428 16.06 15.05 -6.65
N ALA A 429 14.85 14.73 -6.20
CA ALA A 429 13.74 14.33 -7.07
C ALA A 429 13.15 15.52 -7.84
N ILE A 430 13.11 16.70 -7.24
CA ILE A 430 12.73 17.96 -7.89
C ILE A 430 13.74 18.31 -8.99
N ASP A 431 15.03 18.16 -8.72
CA ASP A 431 16.13 18.45 -9.66
C ASP A 431 16.39 17.32 -10.68
N ALA A 432 15.67 16.21 -10.59
CA ALA A 432 15.95 15.01 -11.38
C ALA A 432 15.60 15.16 -12.87
N ASP A 433 14.81 16.16 -13.27
CA ASP A 433 14.30 16.36 -14.64
C ASP A 433 13.78 15.04 -15.26
N ASP A 434 12.84 14.38 -14.56
CA ASP A 434 12.19 13.12 -14.94
C ASP A 434 13.09 11.87 -15.05
N ARG A 435 14.41 11.96 -14.80
CA ARG A 435 15.32 10.78 -14.78
C ARG A 435 14.83 9.69 -13.82
N TRP A 436 14.27 10.11 -12.70
CA TRP A 436 13.55 9.30 -11.73
C TRP A 436 12.55 10.19 -11.00
N GLN A 437 11.56 9.59 -10.34
CA GLN A 437 10.54 10.32 -9.59
C GLN A 437 10.16 9.54 -8.34
N ILE A 438 9.96 10.23 -7.22
CA ILE A 438 9.27 9.67 -6.07
C ILE A 438 7.80 9.52 -6.49
N VAL A 439 7.26 8.30 -6.43
CA VAL A 439 5.90 8.00 -6.88
C VAL A 439 4.95 7.68 -5.74
N LEU A 440 5.46 7.22 -4.60
CA LEU A 440 4.68 7.01 -3.40
C LEU A 440 5.47 7.49 -2.19
N TRP A 441 4.79 8.12 -1.24
CA TRP A 441 5.34 8.48 0.06
C TRP A 441 4.70 7.63 1.16
N GLN A 442 5.52 7.02 2.01
CA GLN A 442 5.13 6.01 3.01
C GLN A 442 5.56 6.38 4.45
N HIS A 443 5.77 7.67 4.72
CA HIS A 443 6.22 8.22 6.00
C HIS A 443 7.73 8.07 6.23
N ASP A 444 8.20 6.92 6.72
CA ASP A 444 9.61 6.59 6.95
C ASP A 444 10.36 6.14 5.68
N GLY A 445 9.61 6.05 4.57
CA GLY A 445 10.12 5.64 3.28
C GLY A 445 9.34 6.21 2.10
N PHE A 446 9.79 5.84 0.90
CA PHE A 446 9.18 6.24 -0.36
C PHE A 446 9.52 5.25 -1.49
N ASP A 447 8.65 5.18 -2.49
CA ASP A 447 8.89 4.42 -3.72
C ASP A 447 9.34 5.34 -4.85
N VAL A 448 10.29 4.86 -5.66
CA VAL A 448 10.86 5.57 -6.80
C VAL A 448 10.64 4.81 -8.09
N ALA A 449 10.13 5.49 -9.10
CA ALA A 449 10.16 5.00 -10.47
C ALA A 449 11.37 5.58 -11.22
N PHE A 450 12.11 4.72 -11.93
CA PHE A 450 13.23 5.11 -12.78
C PHE A 450 12.80 5.16 -14.25
N ARG A 451 13.16 6.25 -14.96
CA ARG A 451 12.93 6.34 -16.41
C ARG A 451 13.83 5.36 -17.17
N ASP A 452 15.10 5.32 -16.79
CA ASP A 452 16.09 4.37 -17.29
C ASP A 452 16.58 3.47 -16.16
N ARG A 453 16.08 2.23 -16.18
CA ARG A 453 16.40 1.19 -15.20
C ARG A 453 17.89 0.82 -15.18
N THR A 454 18.62 1.04 -16.27
CA THR A 454 20.07 0.76 -16.33
C THR A 454 20.88 1.71 -15.44
N ARG A 455 20.34 2.91 -15.17
CA ARG A 455 20.95 3.94 -14.32
C ARG A 455 20.48 3.87 -12.86
N ALA A 456 19.53 2.99 -12.54
CA ALA A 456 18.89 2.91 -11.23
C ALA A 456 19.91 2.79 -10.08
N ARG A 457 20.96 1.98 -10.24
CA ARG A 457 21.99 1.81 -9.19
C ARG A 457 22.83 3.06 -8.90
N GLY A 458 23.16 3.83 -9.95
CA GLY A 458 23.91 5.08 -9.75
C GLY A 458 23.04 6.13 -9.05
N LEU A 459 21.76 6.18 -9.40
CA LEU A 459 20.78 7.06 -8.76
C LEU A 459 20.48 6.61 -7.33
N ASP A 460 20.37 5.31 -7.09
CA ASP A 460 20.19 4.71 -5.77
C ASP A 460 21.29 5.13 -4.78
N ALA A 461 22.55 4.99 -5.20
CA ALA A 461 23.69 5.42 -4.40
C ALA A 461 23.65 6.93 -4.10
N ALA A 462 23.22 7.75 -5.05
CA ALA A 462 23.09 9.20 -4.86
C ALA A 462 21.96 9.55 -3.87
N ILE A 463 20.79 8.92 -4.01
CA ILE A 463 19.62 9.11 -3.14
C ILE A 463 19.98 8.71 -1.70
N ARG A 464 20.48 7.49 -1.51
CA ARG A 464 20.92 7.01 -0.19
C ARG A 464 22.03 7.87 0.40
N GLY A 465 23.03 8.24 -0.41
CA GLY A 465 24.13 9.07 0.04
C GLY A 465 23.67 10.44 0.55
N ALA A 466 22.67 11.05 -0.09
CA ALA A 466 22.13 12.33 0.36
C ALA A 466 21.36 12.22 1.68
N VAL A 467 20.48 11.22 1.82
CA VAL A 467 19.73 11.00 3.06
C VAL A 467 20.65 10.56 4.20
N ASN A 468 21.59 9.65 3.96
CA ASN A 468 22.49 9.17 5.02
C ASN A 468 23.41 10.27 5.56
N ARG A 469 23.89 11.17 4.70
CA ARG A 469 24.64 12.36 5.16
C ARG A 469 23.79 13.26 6.04
N GLU A 470 22.49 13.36 5.76
CA GLU A 470 21.57 14.14 6.57
C GLU A 470 21.29 13.48 7.92
N CYS A 471 21.13 12.16 7.96
CA CYS A 471 21.05 11.39 9.21
C CYS A 471 22.30 11.60 10.08
N GLU A 472 23.50 11.50 9.48
CA GLU A 472 24.76 11.74 10.17
C GLU A 472 24.88 13.19 10.67
N ARG A 473 24.57 14.18 9.80
CA ARG A 473 24.62 15.60 10.14
C ARG A 473 23.70 15.96 11.32
N GLN A 474 22.51 15.35 11.37
CA GLN A 474 21.56 15.56 12.46
C GLN A 474 21.83 14.67 13.69
N GLY A 475 22.78 13.72 13.62
CA GLY A 475 23.18 12.87 14.74
C GLY A 475 22.20 11.73 15.04
N TYR A 476 21.42 11.26 14.05
CA TYR A 476 20.48 10.16 14.24
C TYR A 476 21.06 8.85 13.70
N PRO A 477 21.19 7.78 14.52
CA PRO A 477 21.78 6.50 14.11
C PRO A 477 20.80 5.66 13.28
N THR A 478 20.48 6.17 12.09
CA THR A 478 19.62 5.53 11.09
C THR A 478 20.18 5.81 9.70
N VAL A 479 19.82 4.96 8.73
CA VAL A 479 20.23 5.11 7.34
C VAL A 479 19.09 4.69 6.43
N LEU A 480 19.07 5.27 5.23
CA LEU A 480 18.20 4.87 4.16
C LEU A 480 18.72 3.58 3.52
N THR A 481 17.87 2.57 3.54
CA THR A 481 18.05 1.33 2.79
C THR A 481 17.17 1.35 1.55
N SER A 482 17.47 0.45 0.62
CA SER A 482 16.84 0.40 -0.69
C SER A 482 16.59 -1.05 -1.09
N ASP A 483 15.38 -1.34 -1.55
CA ASP A 483 15.05 -2.59 -2.22
C ASP A 483 14.83 -2.35 -3.72
N LEU A 484 15.82 -2.75 -4.53
CA LEU A 484 15.76 -2.69 -5.99
C LEU A 484 15.43 -4.05 -6.63
N LYS A 485 14.92 -5.03 -5.87
CA LYS A 485 14.77 -6.46 -6.27
C LYS A 485 14.11 -6.67 -7.63
N ALA A 486 13.28 -5.75 -8.11
CA ALA A 486 12.56 -5.87 -9.38
C ALA A 486 13.24 -5.21 -10.61
N ILE A 487 14.48 -4.72 -10.50
CA ILE A 487 15.21 -4.11 -11.62
C ILE A 487 16.20 -5.13 -12.21
N PRO A 488 15.94 -5.69 -13.41
CA PRO A 488 16.80 -6.73 -14.00
C PRO A 488 18.25 -6.27 -14.11
N ARG A 489 19.20 -7.16 -13.76
CA ARG A 489 20.63 -6.95 -13.99
C ARG A 489 20.93 -7.03 -15.50
N GLU A 490 20.71 -5.95 -16.23
CA GLU A 490 20.78 -5.95 -17.70
C GLU A 490 22.21 -6.15 -18.28
N ARG A 491 23.24 -6.16 -17.42
CA ARG A 491 24.62 -6.49 -17.82
C ARG A 491 24.80 -7.91 -18.38
N ALA A 492 23.86 -8.84 -18.14
CA ALA A 492 23.93 -10.19 -18.71
C ALA A 492 23.40 -10.31 -20.15
N ARG A 493 22.44 -9.46 -20.58
CA ARG A 493 21.82 -9.58 -21.91
C ARG A 493 22.61 -8.89 -23.03
N ARG A 494 23.25 -7.74 -22.76
CA ARG A 494 24.07 -7.06 -23.78
C ARG A 494 25.33 -7.84 -24.17
N ARG A 495 25.97 -8.56 -23.25
CA ARG A 495 27.12 -9.44 -23.58
C ARG A 495 26.73 -10.69 -24.40
N ALA A 496 25.46 -11.11 -24.34
CA ALA A 496 24.96 -12.20 -25.18
C ALA A 496 24.59 -11.72 -26.59
N ALA A 497 24.14 -10.47 -26.74
CA ALA A 497 23.81 -9.87 -28.02
C ALA A 497 25.05 -9.37 -28.81
N ASP A 498 26.11 -8.96 -28.11
CA ASP A 498 27.35 -8.47 -28.74
C ASP A 498 28.41 -9.57 -28.94
N ARG A 499 28.07 -10.86 -28.73
CA ARG A 499 28.94 -11.95 -29.16
C ARG A 499 28.72 -12.15 -30.67
N PRO A 500 29.69 -11.84 -31.54
CA PRO A 500 29.57 -12.18 -32.96
C PRO A 500 29.33 -13.68 -33.06
N MET A 501 28.26 -14.07 -33.77
CA MET A 501 28.04 -15.47 -34.14
C MET A 501 29.30 -15.96 -34.83
N ALA A 502 30.07 -16.82 -34.16
CA ALA A 502 31.16 -17.53 -34.79
C ALA A 502 30.57 -18.30 -35.98
N ALA A 503 31.03 -17.97 -37.18
CA ALA A 503 30.59 -18.60 -38.41
C ALA A 503 30.75 -20.12 -38.29
N SER A 504 29.66 -20.87 -38.53
CA SER A 504 29.71 -22.32 -38.65
C SER A 504 30.71 -22.71 -39.74
N PRO A 505 31.61 -23.67 -39.50
CA PRO A 505 32.54 -24.13 -40.51
C PRO A 505 31.76 -24.84 -41.63
N HIS A 506 31.89 -24.34 -42.85
CA HIS A 506 31.43 -25.02 -44.05
C HIS A 506 32.13 -26.38 -44.18
N THR A 507 31.38 -27.45 -43.97
CA THR A 507 31.75 -28.80 -44.40
C THR A 507 31.80 -28.82 -45.92
N THR A 508 33.01 -28.76 -46.45
CA THR A 508 33.29 -28.97 -47.87
C THR A 508 33.34 -30.48 -48.11
N THR A 509 32.28 -31.04 -48.68
CA THR A 509 32.30 -32.41 -49.19
C THR A 509 33.08 -32.43 -50.50
N ARG A 510 34.27 -33.03 -50.50
CA ARG A 510 35.00 -33.41 -51.72
C ARG A 510 35.10 -34.94 -51.77
N ARG A 511 34.52 -35.48 -52.85
CA ARG A 511 34.66 -36.79 -53.52
C ARG A 511 34.92 -38.03 -52.67
#